data_AF-A0A832NGN3-F1
#
_entry.id   AF-A0A832NGN3-F1
#
_cell.length_a   1.000
_cell.length_b   1.000
_cell.length_c   1.000
_cell.angle_alpha   90.00
_cell.angle_beta   90.00
_cell.angle_gamma   90.00
#
_symmetry.space_group_name_H-M   'P 1'
#
loop_
_entity.id
_entity.type
_entity.pdbx_description
1 polymer ?
#
loop_
_entity_poly.entity_id
_entity_poly.type
_entity_poly.pdbx_seq_one_letter_code
_entity_poly.pdbx_strand_id
1 'polypeptide(L)'
;LSIYLTLPSPLPEFCEIGSTFSCSAVILSSYSSIMGVPIAAVGAFWFGVALLLSLLTGIGSLPPHLLLMWGVIGVLGAVALLLVEVLLIGSICLLCTAAHAAGAVVLGLSVLGYLWTQPPKTSG
;
A
#
# COMPACT_ATOMS: atom_id res chain seq x y z
N LEU A 1 31.69 -14.89 -4.77
CA LEU A 1 30.87 -15.15 -5.96
C LEU A 1 29.76 -16.17 -5.66
N SER A 2 30.09 -17.37 -5.17
CA SER A 2 29.08 -18.37 -4.76
C SER A 2 28.16 -17.92 -3.64
N ILE A 3 28.67 -17.17 -2.64
CA ILE A 3 27.87 -16.62 -1.52
C ILE A 3 26.76 -15.65 -1.97
N TYR A 4 26.96 -14.93 -3.07
CA TYR A 4 25.93 -14.04 -3.64
C TYR A 4 24.86 -14.82 -4.42
N LEU A 5 25.18 -16.03 -4.89
CA LEU A 5 24.21 -16.97 -5.47
C LEU A 5 23.52 -17.86 -4.42
N THR A 6 23.98 -17.83 -3.16
CA THR A 6 23.39 -18.61 -2.05
C THR A 6 22.53 -17.78 -1.10
N LEU A 7 22.58 -16.44 -1.19
CA LEU A 7 21.53 -15.62 -0.62
C LEU A 7 20.42 -15.53 -1.67
N PRO A 8 19.30 -16.27 -1.54
CA PRO A 8 18.07 -15.66 -1.98
C PRO A 8 18.04 -14.31 -1.25
N SER A 9 17.68 -13.24 -1.95
CA SER A 9 17.16 -12.07 -1.24
C SER A 9 16.16 -12.58 -0.20
N PRO A 10 15.97 -11.95 0.96
CA PRO A 10 15.03 -12.41 1.98
C PRO A 10 13.56 -12.22 1.54
N LEU A 11 13.29 -12.55 0.28
CA LEU A 11 12.01 -12.72 -0.32
C LEU A 11 11.36 -13.91 0.38
N PRO A 12 10.14 -13.72 0.88
CA PRO A 12 9.47 -14.77 1.60
C PRO A 12 9.24 -16.00 0.71
N GLU A 13 9.74 -17.16 1.13
CA GLU A 13 9.52 -18.44 0.43
C GLU A 13 8.02 -18.74 0.22
N PHE A 14 7.16 -18.25 1.13
CA PHE A 14 5.71 -18.37 1.02
C PHE A 14 5.11 -17.62 -0.20
N CYS A 15 5.88 -16.75 -0.83
CA CYS A 15 5.45 -15.96 -1.98
C CYS A 15 5.98 -16.47 -3.32
N GLU A 16 6.75 -17.56 -3.33
CA GLU A 16 7.25 -18.19 -4.56
C GLU A 16 6.47 -19.48 -4.82
N ILE A 17 5.25 -19.34 -5.34
CA ILE A 17 4.35 -20.46 -5.66
C ILE A 17 4.10 -20.49 -7.16
N GLY A 18 4.92 -21.28 -7.86
CA GLY A 18 4.86 -21.43 -9.31
C GLY A 18 5.20 -20.11 -10.04
N SER A 19 4.65 -19.93 -11.24
CA SER A 19 4.85 -18.71 -12.04
C SER A 19 3.83 -17.61 -11.74
N THR A 20 2.70 -17.96 -11.13
CA THR A 20 1.59 -17.02 -10.88
C THR A 20 1.82 -16.18 -9.63
N PHE A 21 2.37 -16.75 -8.56
CA PHE A 21 2.70 -16.03 -7.33
C PHE A 21 4.21 -16.02 -7.18
N SER A 22 4.83 -14.87 -7.45
CA SER A 22 6.27 -14.69 -7.35
C SER A 22 6.59 -13.26 -6.93
N CYS A 23 7.00 -13.09 -5.67
CA CYS A 23 7.46 -11.81 -5.14
C CYS A 23 8.75 -11.37 -5.83
N SER A 24 9.64 -12.31 -6.16
CA SER A 24 10.91 -12.07 -6.82
C SER A 24 10.73 -11.49 -8.22
N ALA A 25 9.80 -12.05 -9.01
CA ALA A 25 9.45 -11.54 -10.33
C ALA A 25 9.02 -10.07 -10.29
N VAL A 26 8.23 -9.68 -9.29
CA VAL A 26 7.75 -8.30 -9.13
C VAL A 26 8.86 -7.37 -8.61
N ILE A 27 9.55 -7.74 -7.53
CA ILE A 27 10.55 -6.89 -6.85
C ILE A 27 11.79 -6.66 -7.73
N LEU A 28 12.19 -7.65 -8.52
CA LEU A 28 13.33 -7.53 -9.44
C LEU A 28 12.93 -6.95 -10.81
N SER A 29 11.64 -6.73 -11.06
CA SER A 29 11.18 -6.12 -12.32
C SER A 29 11.64 -4.67 -12.45
N SER A 30 11.70 -4.18 -13.68
CA SER A 30 11.90 -2.75 -13.96
C SER A 30 10.79 -1.86 -13.40
N TYR A 31 9.61 -2.42 -13.11
CA TYR A 31 8.47 -1.72 -12.55
C TYR A 31 8.56 -1.54 -11.03
N SER A 32 9.53 -2.15 -10.33
CA SER A 32 9.71 -1.94 -8.89
C SER A 32 10.32 -0.58 -8.55
N SER A 33 10.69 0.21 -9.56
CA SER A 33 11.18 1.57 -9.43
C SER A 33 10.57 2.50 -10.47
N ILE A 34 10.34 3.76 -10.10
CA ILE A 34 9.87 4.82 -11.00
C ILE A 34 10.90 5.94 -10.95
N MET A 35 11.50 6.27 -12.10
CA MET A 35 12.56 7.29 -12.20
C MET A 35 13.72 7.08 -11.21
N GLY A 36 14.06 5.82 -10.90
CA GLY A 36 15.11 5.47 -9.93
C GLY A 36 14.65 5.47 -8.46
N VAL A 37 13.40 5.82 -8.18
CA VAL A 37 12.82 5.75 -6.83
C VAL A 37 12.14 4.40 -6.64
N PRO A 38 12.53 3.59 -5.64
CA PRO A 38 11.86 2.33 -5.35
C PRO A 38 10.39 2.56 -4.94
N ILE A 39 9.47 1.79 -5.52
CA ILE A 39 8.05 1.88 -5.17
C ILE A 39 7.83 1.54 -3.69
N ALA A 40 8.63 0.62 -3.14
CA ALA A 40 8.62 0.31 -1.71
C ALA A 40 8.88 1.55 -0.82
N ALA A 41 9.77 2.46 -1.25
CA ALA A 41 10.04 3.70 -0.53
C ALA A 41 8.85 4.67 -0.61
N VAL A 42 8.19 4.76 -1.76
CA VAL A 42 6.96 5.55 -1.95
C VAL A 42 5.84 5.02 -1.05
N GLY A 43 5.67 3.69 -1.00
CA GLY A 43 4.71 3.05 -0.11
C GLY A 43 4.99 3.32 1.37
N ALA A 44 6.25 3.15 1.80
CA ALA A 44 6.66 3.45 3.17
C ALA A 44 6.40 4.93 3.55
N PHE A 45 6.72 5.86 2.65
CA PHE A 45 6.39 7.27 2.84
C PHE A 45 4.88 7.49 2.98
N TRP A 46 4.08 6.88 2.10
CA TRP A 46 2.62 7.00 2.16
C TRP A 46 2.04 6.50 3.48
N PHE A 47 2.49 5.34 3.96
CA PHE A 47 2.08 4.79 5.26
C PHE A 47 2.53 5.67 6.44
N GLY A 48 3.74 6.23 6.38
CA GLY A 48 4.22 7.17 7.39
C GLY A 48 3.35 8.42 7.49
N VAL A 49 2.97 9.01 6.35
CA VAL A 49 2.06 10.15 6.31
C VAL A 49 0.66 9.75 6.79
N ALA A 50 0.14 8.59 6.38
CA ALA A 50 -1.16 8.10 6.82
C ALA A 50 -1.21 7.92 8.35
N LEU A 51 -0.14 7.39 8.95
CA LEU A 51 -0.03 7.24 10.41
C LEU A 51 -0.04 8.61 11.09
N LEU A 52 0.76 9.57 10.61
CA LEU A 52 0.82 10.91 11.15
C LEU A 52 -0.54 11.62 11.06
N LEU A 53 -1.22 11.55 9.90
CA LEU A 53 -2.55 12.09 9.72
C LEU A 53 -3.56 11.42 10.67
N SER A 54 -3.45 10.11 10.89
CA SER A 54 -4.32 9.38 11.83
C SER A 54 -4.13 9.86 13.28
N LEU A 55 -2.88 10.08 13.71
CA LEU A 55 -2.56 10.63 15.03
C LEU A 55 -3.10 12.06 15.18
N LEU A 56 -2.83 12.94 14.21
CA LEU A 56 -3.21 14.34 14.25
C LEU A 56 -4.73 14.56 14.15
N THR A 57 -5.44 13.70 13.41
CA THR A 57 -6.90 13.70 13.37
C THR A 57 -7.50 13.16 14.67
N GLY A 58 -6.90 12.13 15.27
CA GLY A 58 -7.33 11.56 16.55
C GLY A 58 -7.24 12.52 17.74
N ILE A 59 -6.26 13.43 17.74
CA ILE A 59 -6.14 14.51 18.75
C ILE A 59 -6.90 15.79 18.39
N GLY A 60 -7.64 15.81 17.27
CA GLY A 60 -8.41 16.97 16.82
C GLY A 60 -7.59 18.12 16.23
N SER A 61 -6.30 17.91 15.94
CA SER A 61 -5.41 18.94 15.36
C SER A 61 -5.63 19.11 13.85
N LEU A 62 -6.01 18.04 13.15
CA LEU A 62 -6.33 18.07 11.72
C LEU A 62 -7.76 17.56 11.45
N PRO A 63 -8.42 18.08 10.40
CA PRO A 63 -9.74 17.62 10.04
C PRO A 63 -9.70 16.22 9.38
N PRO A 64 -10.67 15.34 9.67
CA PRO A 64 -10.66 13.93 9.23
C PRO A 64 -10.76 13.75 7.70
N HIS A 65 -11.23 14.77 6.96
CA HIS A 65 -11.29 14.69 5.49
C HIS A 65 -9.90 14.62 4.84
N LEU A 66 -8.85 15.14 5.48
CA LEU A 66 -7.48 15.06 4.93
C LEU A 66 -6.98 13.62 4.92
N LEU A 67 -7.23 12.87 6.00
CA LEU A 67 -6.90 11.45 6.07
C LEU A 67 -7.69 10.64 5.04
N LEU A 68 -8.97 10.98 4.83
CA LEU A 68 -9.79 10.38 3.77
C LEU A 68 -9.21 10.62 2.38
N MET A 69 -8.90 11.87 2.03
CA MET A 69 -8.33 12.22 0.73
C MET A 69 -6.99 11.49 0.50
N TRP A 70 -6.14 11.44 1.54
CA TRP A 70 -4.89 10.69 1.50
C TRP A 70 -5.10 9.18 1.33
N GLY A 71 -6.10 8.62 2.00
CA GLY A 71 -6.57 7.25 1.87
C GLY A 71 -6.95 6.89 0.43
N VAL A 72 -7.72 7.77 -0.23
CA VAL A 72 -8.14 7.58 -1.63
C VAL A 72 -6.94 7.54 -2.57
N ILE A 73 -5.96 8.45 -2.38
CA ILE A 73 -4.72 8.46 -3.16
C ILE A 73 -3.98 7.12 -3.01
N GLY A 74 -3.90 6.59 -1.78
CA GLY A 74 -3.27 5.31 -1.51
C GLY A 74 -3.96 4.14 -2.22
N VAL A 75 -5.29 4.07 -2.17
CA VAL A 75 -6.06 3.01 -2.83
C VAL A 75 -5.96 3.10 -4.35
N LEU A 76 -6.00 4.30 -4.93
CA LEU A 76 -5.79 4.48 -6.36
C LEU A 76 -4.39 4.01 -6.78
N GLY A 77 -3.36 4.37 -6.01
CA GLY A 77 -2.00 3.88 -6.23
C GLY A 77 -1.91 2.36 -6.14
N ALA A 78 -2.50 1.75 -5.11
CA ALA A 78 -2.56 0.30 -4.92
C ALA A 78 -3.22 -0.42 -6.10
N VAL A 79 -4.35 0.09 -6.59
CA VAL A 79 -5.04 -0.48 -7.77
C VAL A 79 -4.17 -0.35 -9.02
N ALA A 80 -3.52 0.80 -9.23
CA ALA A 80 -2.63 0.98 -10.37
C ALA A 80 -1.45 -0.01 -10.34
N LEU A 81 -0.85 -0.25 -9.17
CA LEU A 81 0.25 -1.21 -9.01
C LEU A 81 -0.22 -2.66 -9.20
N LEU A 82 -1.38 -3.03 -8.64
CA LEU A 82 -1.98 -4.34 -8.91
C LEU A 82 -2.20 -4.59 -10.40
N LEU A 83 -2.65 -3.57 -11.14
CA LEU A 83 -2.82 -3.67 -12.59
C LEU A 83 -1.49 -3.88 -13.30
N VAL A 84 -0.41 -3.23 -12.85
CA VAL A 84 0.94 -3.45 -13.40
C VAL A 84 1.42 -4.88 -13.13
N GLU A 85 1.21 -5.40 -11.92
CA GLU A 85 1.55 -6.78 -11.56
C GLU A 85 0.84 -7.80 -12.47
N VAL A 86 -0.47 -7.65 -12.65
CA VAL A 86 -1.28 -8.60 -13.42
C VAL A 86 -1.08 -8.45 -14.93
N LEU A 87 -1.04 -7.22 -15.45
CA LEU A 87 -1.05 -6.97 -16.90
C LEU A 87 0.34 -6.90 -17.53
N LEU A 88 1.35 -6.41 -16.80
CA LEU A 88 2.69 -6.18 -17.37
C LEU A 88 3.70 -7.23 -16.89
N ILE A 89 3.61 -7.66 -15.63
CA ILE A 89 4.54 -8.66 -15.05
C ILE A 89 4.00 -10.08 -15.24
N GLY A 90 2.68 -10.26 -15.10
CA GLY A 90 2.03 -11.57 -15.21
C GLY A 90 2.17 -12.44 -13.95
N SER A 91 2.59 -11.83 -12.83
CA SER A 91 2.74 -12.50 -11.54
C SER A 91 2.22 -11.61 -10.42
N ILE A 92 1.66 -12.21 -9.38
CA ILE A 92 1.08 -11.53 -8.22
C ILE A 92 2.05 -11.63 -7.04
N CYS A 93 2.37 -10.48 -6.45
CA CYS A 93 3.17 -10.40 -5.23
C CYS A 93 2.24 -10.37 -4.00
N LEU A 94 2.30 -11.41 -3.16
CA LEU A 94 1.50 -11.47 -1.93
C LEU A 94 1.86 -10.34 -0.94
N LEU A 95 3.12 -9.92 -0.91
CA LEU A 95 3.57 -8.84 -0.03
C LEU A 95 3.03 -7.48 -0.47
N CYS A 96 3.06 -7.19 -1.78
CA CYS A 96 2.42 -5.99 -2.33
C CYS A 96 0.91 -6.05 -2.11
N THR A 97 0.27 -7.20 -2.33
CA THR A 97 -1.15 -7.39 -2.06
C THR A 97 -1.50 -7.12 -0.59
N ALA A 98 -0.67 -7.56 0.35
CA ALA A 98 -0.83 -7.24 1.77
C ALA A 98 -0.71 -5.74 2.04
N ALA A 99 0.22 -5.04 1.40
CA ALA A 99 0.33 -3.59 1.48
C ALA A 99 -0.90 -2.88 0.89
N HIS A 100 -1.41 -3.35 -0.25
CA HIS A 100 -2.64 -2.83 -0.85
C HIS A 100 -3.85 -3.01 0.08
N ALA A 101 -3.96 -4.18 0.72
CA ALA A 101 -5.00 -4.45 1.72
C ALA A 101 -4.85 -3.53 2.94
N ALA A 102 -3.64 -3.32 3.45
CA ALA A 102 -3.40 -2.40 4.55
C ALA A 102 -3.81 -0.95 4.19
N GLY A 103 -3.51 -0.49 2.98
CA GLY A 103 -3.96 0.82 2.48
C GLY A 103 -5.49 0.93 2.41
N ALA A 104 -6.17 -0.12 1.94
CA ALA A 104 -7.63 -0.19 1.93
C ALA A 104 -8.22 -0.17 3.35
N VAL A 105 -7.60 -0.86 4.31
CA VAL A 105 -8.00 -0.83 5.73
C VAL A 105 -7.85 0.58 6.30
N VAL A 106 -6.74 1.28 6.02
CA VAL A 106 -6.56 2.68 6.45
C VAL A 106 -7.70 3.55 5.92
N LEU A 107 -8.06 3.44 4.64
CA LEU A 107 -9.18 4.19 4.08
C LEU A 107 -10.51 3.81 4.77
N GLY A 108 -10.77 2.52 4.98
CA GLY A 108 -11.99 2.04 5.64
C GLY A 108 -12.13 2.58 7.07
N LEU A 109 -11.05 2.56 7.85
CA LEU A 109 -11.01 3.14 9.20
C LEU A 109 -11.19 4.66 9.17
N SER A 110 -10.64 5.33 8.16
CA SER A 110 -10.80 6.78 7.97
C SER A 110 -12.25 7.15 7.67
N VAL A 111 -12.94 6.36 6.83
CA VAL A 111 -14.38 6.52 6.56
C VAL A 111 -15.18 6.29 7.82
N LEU A 112 -14.88 5.23 8.57
CA LEU A 112 -15.57 4.95 9.82
C LEU A 112 -15.39 6.11 10.82
N GLY A 113 -14.16 6.56 11.06
CA GLY A 113 -13.88 7.69 11.93
C GLY A 113 -14.55 8.99 11.47
N TYR A 114 -14.58 9.26 10.15
CA TYR A 114 -15.30 10.40 9.61
C TYR A 114 -16.81 10.31 9.85
N LEU A 115 -17.43 9.16 9.64
CA LEU A 115 -18.86 8.96 9.88
C LEU A 115 -19.24 9.08 11.36
N TRP A 116 -18.37 8.65 12.27
CA TRP A 116 -18.61 8.72 13.72
C TRP A 116 -18.44 10.12 14.28
N THR A 117 -17.60 10.95 13.66
CA THR A 117 -17.35 12.34 14.07
C THR A 117 -18.37 13.33 13.51
N GLN A 118 -19.17 12.94 12.51
CA GLN A 118 -20.26 13.76 12.00
C GLN A 118 -21.45 13.69 12.98
N PRO A 119 -21.92 14.81 13.55
CA PRO A 119 -23.16 14.81 14.33
C PRO A 119 -24.32 14.36 13.44
N PRO A 120 -25.35 13.68 14.00
CA PRO A 120 -26.48 13.23 13.22
C PRO A 120 -27.07 14.42 12.46
N LYS A 121 -27.19 14.29 11.14
CA LYS A 121 -27.89 15.29 10.31
C LYS A 121 -29.34 15.32 10.78
N THR A 122 -29.69 16.29 11.62
CA THR A 122 -31.09 16.61 11.91
C THR A 122 -31.70 17.13 10.62
N SER A 123 -32.39 16.26 9.88
CA SER A 123 -33.39 16.68 8.90
C SER A 123 -34.44 17.48 9.64
N GLY A 124 -34.62 18.75 9.25
CA GLY A 124 -35.58 19.68 9.85
C GLY A 124 -37.03 19.26 9.70
#